data_AF-A0A947VI23-F1
#
_entry.id   AF-A0A947VI23-F1
#
_cell.length_a   1.000
_cell.length_b   1.000
_cell.length_c   1.000
_cell.angle_alpha   90.00
_cell.angle_beta   90.00
_cell.angle_gamma   90.00
#
_symmetry.space_group_name_H-M   'P 1'
#
loop_
_entity.id
_entity.type
_entity.pdbx_description
1 polymer ?
#
loop_
_entity_poly.entity_id
_entity_poly.type
_entity_poly.pdbx_seq_one_letter_code
_entity_poly.pdbx_strand_id
1 'polypeptide(L)'
;MIKKFAPHFVEMEKNRENAYCCGAGGGVRGTFTRLSIDMAKDRLKEAIDKKADILLTECFSCLHNFKNAKKRKQNIKIYNISEYLSILMDGGEK
;
A
#
# COMPACT_ATOMS: atom_id res chain seq x y z
N MET A 1 -11.08 -17.18 1.31
CA MET A 1 -11.30 -16.91 -0.12
C MET A 1 -10.03 -16.37 -0.79
N ILE A 2 -9.45 -15.25 -0.34
CA ILE A 2 -8.26 -14.65 -0.96
C ILE A 2 -7.03 -15.58 -1.00
N LYS A 3 -6.78 -16.35 0.06
CA LYS A 3 -5.65 -17.30 0.13
C LYS A 3 -5.68 -18.41 -0.93
N LYS A 4 -6.83 -18.66 -1.58
CA LYS A 4 -6.92 -19.60 -2.70
C LYS A 4 -6.19 -19.09 -3.94
N PHE A 5 -6.16 -17.76 -4.11
CA PHE A 5 -5.54 -17.09 -5.26
C PHE A 5 -4.21 -16.41 -4.91
N ALA A 6 -4.01 -16.06 -3.63
CA ALA A 6 -2.79 -15.45 -3.11
C ALA A 6 -2.34 -16.22 -1.85
N PRO A 7 -1.62 -17.36 -2.00
CA PRO A 7 -1.28 -18.24 -0.88
C PRO A 7 -0.40 -17.56 0.19
N HIS A 8 0.42 -16.60 -0.23
CA HIS A 8 1.30 -15.82 0.65
C HIS A 8 0.68 -14.50 1.13
N PHE A 9 -0.63 -14.32 0.98
CA PHE A 9 -1.33 -13.13 1.47
C PHE A 9 -1.19 -13.02 2.99
N VAL A 10 -0.66 -11.89 3.44
CA VAL A 10 -0.55 -11.51 4.85
C VAL A 10 -1.51 -10.37 5.17
N GLU A 11 -2.20 -10.47 6.29
CA GLU A 11 -3.10 -9.44 6.78
C GLU A 11 -2.33 -8.47 7.69
N MET A 12 -2.51 -7.16 7.50
CA MET A 12 -1.97 -6.14 8.39
C MET A 12 -2.62 -6.22 9.78
N GLU A 13 -1.90 -5.75 10.80
CA GLU A 13 -2.36 -5.82 12.19
C GLU A 13 -3.73 -5.16 12.36
N LYS A 14 -3.87 -3.94 11.86
CA LYS A 14 -5.15 -3.25 11.80
C LYS A 14 -5.82 -3.54 10.47
N ASN A 15 -6.96 -4.22 10.51
CA ASN A 15 -7.69 -4.65 9.33
C ASN A 15 -9.21 -4.46 9.53
N ARG A 16 -9.95 -4.63 8.43
CA ARG A 16 -11.41 -4.45 8.36
C ARG A 16 -11.84 -3.08 8.92
N GLU A 17 -12.78 -3.05 9.85
CA GLU A 17 -13.28 -1.82 10.49
C GLU A 17 -12.21 -1.04 11.26
N ASN A 18 -11.11 -1.72 11.65
CA ASN A 18 -10.00 -1.10 12.37
C ASN A 18 -8.90 -0.60 11.42
N ALA A 19 -9.01 -0.83 10.11
CA ALA A 19 -7.98 -0.48 9.15
C ALA A 19 -7.70 1.02 9.12
N TYR A 20 -6.41 1.38 9.15
CA TYR A 20 -6.01 2.77 9.03
C TYR A 20 -6.12 3.28 7.59
N CYS A 21 -6.60 4.52 7.47
CA CYS A 21 -6.62 5.27 6.22
C CYS A 21 -5.21 5.70 5.80
N CYS A 22 -4.96 5.83 4.49
CA CYS A 22 -3.69 6.36 3.97
C CYS A 22 -3.51 7.87 4.22
N GLY A 23 -4.55 8.59 4.65
CA GLY A 23 -4.50 10.03 4.93
C GLY A 23 -4.57 10.93 3.69
N ALA A 24 -4.86 10.41 2.49
CA ALA A 24 -4.86 11.20 1.26
C ALA A 24 -6.19 11.94 0.98
N GLY A 25 -7.31 11.30 1.30
CA GLY A 25 -8.66 11.78 0.97
C GLY A 25 -9.17 12.91 1.86
N GLY A 26 -10.39 13.37 1.59
CA GLY A 26 -11.08 14.36 2.43
C GLY A 26 -10.40 15.73 2.53
N GLY A 27 -9.54 16.08 1.56
CA GLY A 27 -8.75 17.32 1.58
C GLY A 27 -7.51 17.28 2.47
N VAL A 28 -7.30 16.22 3.26
CA VAL A 28 -6.21 16.12 4.24
C VAL A 28 -4.84 16.29 3.58
N ARG A 29 -4.61 15.69 2.41
CA ARG A 29 -3.34 15.85 1.70
C ARG A 29 -3.06 17.30 1.27
N GLY A 30 -4.11 18.02 0.85
CA GLY A 30 -4.02 19.40 0.38
C GLY A 30 -3.85 20.40 1.52
N THR A 31 -4.53 20.19 2.65
CA THR A 31 -4.54 21.12 3.77
C THR A 31 -3.49 20.79 4.83
N PHE A 32 -3.25 19.49 5.09
CA PHE A 32 -2.38 18.98 6.15
C PHE A 32 -1.38 17.96 5.60
N THR A 33 -0.55 18.40 4.64
CA THR A 33 0.35 17.50 3.89
C THR A 33 1.27 16.65 4.78
N ARG A 34 1.84 17.23 5.85
CA ARG A 34 2.71 16.48 6.76
C ARG A 34 1.95 15.36 7.48
N LEU A 35 0.75 15.66 8.00
CA LEU A 35 -0.11 14.68 8.64
C LEU A 35 -0.49 13.55 7.67
N SER A 36 -0.88 13.91 6.44
CA SER A 36 -1.20 12.95 5.38
C SER A 36 -0.07 11.95 5.12
N ILE A 37 1.17 12.45 5.05
CA ILE A 37 2.36 11.61 4.83
C ILE A 37 2.68 10.75 6.06
N ASP A 38 2.52 11.28 7.27
CA ASP A 38 2.78 10.51 8.50
C ASP A 38 1.76 9.38 8.68
N MET A 39 0.48 9.61 8.40
CA MET A 39 -0.55 8.55 8.36
C MET A 39 -0.22 7.45 7.34
N ALA A 40 0.22 7.84 6.14
CA ALA A 40 0.63 6.88 5.12
C ALA A 40 1.85 6.05 5.55
N LYS A 41 2.82 6.65 6.26
CA LYS A 41 3.99 5.94 6.81
C LYS A 41 3.58 4.92 7.86
N ASP A 42 2.65 5.26 8.74
CA ASP A 42 2.17 4.35 9.80
C ASP A 42 1.50 3.13 9.18
N ARG A 43 0.64 3.35 8.17
CA ARG A 43 -0.01 2.25 7.46
C ARG A 43 0.97 1.42 6.64
N LEU A 44 1.94 2.06 5.97
CA LEU A 44 2.99 1.35 5.22
C LEU A 44 3.90 0.54 6.15
N LYS A 45 4.15 1.03 7.37
CA LYS A 45 4.91 0.32 8.40
C LYS A 45 4.24 -0.99 8.79
N GLU A 46 2.91 -1.03 8.91
CA GLU A 46 2.20 -2.29 9.18
C GLU A 46 2.44 -3.34 8.09
N ALA A 47 2.41 -2.94 6.82
CA ALA A 47 2.71 -3.86 5.71
C ALA A 47 4.15 -4.37 5.76
N ILE A 48 5.11 -3.50 6.06
CA ILE A 48 6.54 -3.84 6.18
C ILE A 48 6.79 -4.74 7.39
N ASP A 49 6.15 -4.48 8.53
CA ASP A 49 6.30 -5.27 9.75
C ASP A 49 5.74 -6.69 9.57
N LYS A 50 4.74 -6.87 8.70
CA LYS A 50 4.25 -8.19 8.23
C LYS A 50 5.15 -8.82 7.15
N LYS A 51 6.27 -8.18 6.80
CA LYS A 51 7.22 -8.62 5.76
C LYS A 51 6.57 -8.77 4.37
N ALA A 52 5.61 -7.91 4.05
CA ALA A 52 5.01 -7.92 2.72
C ALA A 52 5.99 -7.36 1.67
N ASP A 53 6.18 -8.09 0.58
CA ASP A 53 6.97 -7.63 -0.57
C ASP A 53 6.18 -6.64 -1.43
N ILE A 54 4.85 -6.81 -1.50
CA ILE A 54 3.94 -6.03 -2.33
C ILE A 54 2.75 -5.57 -1.51
N LEU A 55 2.42 -4.28 -1.60
CA LEU A 55 1.17 -3.68 -1.13
C LEU A 55 0.28 -3.36 -2.34
N LEU A 56 -0.88 -4.01 -2.43
CA LEU A 56 -1.87 -3.76 -3.48
C LEU A 56 -2.97 -2.81 -2.98
N THR A 57 -3.33 -1.82 -3.81
CA THR A 57 -4.48 -0.93 -3.54
C THR A 57 -5.10 -0.39 -4.82
N GLU A 58 -6.44 -0.42 -4.88
CA GLU A 58 -7.22 0.14 -6.00
C GLU A 58 -7.59 1.61 -5.82
N CYS A 59 -7.35 2.17 -4.64
CA CYS A 59 -7.55 3.60 -4.45
C CYS A 59 -6.33 4.35 -4.98
N PHE A 60 -6.48 5.05 -6.09
CA PHE A 60 -5.38 5.82 -6.69
C PHE A 60 -4.81 6.91 -5.75
N SER A 61 -5.64 7.45 -4.84
CA SER A 61 -5.15 8.36 -3.79
C SER A 61 -4.24 7.64 -2.80
N CYS A 62 -4.58 6.41 -2.38
CA CYS A 62 -3.71 5.57 -1.55
C CYS A 62 -2.41 5.23 -2.29
N LEU A 63 -2.51 4.78 -3.53
CA LEU A 63 -1.35 4.44 -4.37
C LEU A 63 -0.36 5.60 -4.43
N HIS A 64 -0.85 6.79 -4.78
CA HIS A 64 -0.05 8.01 -4.83
C HIS A 64 0.56 8.33 -3.46
N ASN A 65 -0.24 8.32 -2.39
CA ASN A 65 0.25 8.74 -1.08
C ASN A 65 1.26 7.76 -0.49
N PHE A 66 1.07 6.45 -0.64
CA PHE A 66 2.05 5.46 -0.22
C PHE A 66 3.35 5.56 -1.03
N LYS A 67 3.28 5.78 -2.36
CA LYS A 67 4.48 6.02 -3.19
C LYS A 67 5.26 7.26 -2.72
N ASN A 68 4.57 8.32 -2.26
CA ASN A 68 5.21 9.51 -1.70
C ASN A 68 5.74 9.31 -0.27
N ALA A 69 5.08 8.49 0.54
CA ALA A 69 5.48 8.21 1.92
C ALA A 69 6.63 7.19 2.04
N LYS A 70 6.74 6.29 1.05
CA LYS A 70 7.77 5.25 0.98
C LYS A 70 9.17 5.87 0.90
N LYS A 71 10.04 5.48 1.83
CA LYS A 71 11.46 5.85 1.83
C LYS A 71 12.24 4.96 0.85
N ARG A 72 13.30 5.50 0.23
CA ARG A 72 14.16 4.76 -0.72
C ARG A 72 14.71 3.43 -0.19
N LYS A 73 14.98 3.35 1.13
CA LYS A 73 15.50 2.14 1.78
C LYS A 73 14.47 1.02 2.01
N GLN A 74 13.19 1.29 1.76
CA GLN A 74 12.13 0.30 1.92
C GLN A 74 11.93 -0.43 0.60
N ASN A 75 12.01 -1.76 0.61
CA ASN A 75 11.94 -2.55 -0.62
C ASN A 75 10.50 -2.86 -1.07
N ILE A 76 9.50 -2.67 -0.19
CA ILE A 76 8.09 -2.95 -0.49
C ILE A 76 7.60 -2.25 -1.76
N LYS A 77 7.03 -3.00 -2.69
CA LYS A 77 6.47 -2.49 -3.94
C LYS A 77 5.00 -2.12 -3.73
N ILE A 78 4.52 -1.11 -4.46
CA ILE A 78 3.16 -0.59 -4.26
C ILE A 78 2.50 -0.45 -5.63
N TYR A 79 1.44 -1.22 -5.84
CA TYR A 79 0.75 -1.34 -7.12
C TYR A 79 -0.76 -1.29 -6.96
N ASN A 80 -1.46 -0.98 -8.04
CA ASN A 80 -2.84 -1.43 -8.22
C ASN A 80 -2.85 -2.81 -8.91
N ILE A 81 -4.01 -3.45 -8.96
CA ILE A 81 -4.20 -4.79 -9.51
C ILE A 81 -3.85 -4.81 -11.00
N SER A 82 -4.27 -3.82 -11.79
CA SER A 82 -3.97 -3.78 -13.23
C SER A 82 -2.48 -3.68 -13.51
N GLU A 83 -1.76 -2.82 -12.80
CA GLU A 83 -0.30 -2.67 -12.87
C GLU A 83 0.38 -3.99 -12.49
N TYR A 84 -0.05 -4.61 -11.40
CA TYR A 84 0.52 -5.87 -10.94
C TYR A 84 0.26 -7.04 -11.90
N LEU A 85 -0.95 -7.13 -12.46
CA LEU A 85 -1.27 -8.15 -13.47
C LEU A 85 -0.43 -7.99 -14.73
N SER A 86 -0.21 -6.77 -15.20
CA SER A 86 0.67 -6.52 -16.36
C SER A 86 2.09 -7.02 -16.09
N ILE A 87 2.66 -6.71 -14.93
CA ILE A 87 3.99 -7.18 -14.51
C ILE A 87 4.07 -8.70 -14.55
N LEU A 88 3.04 -9.39 -14.06
CA LEU A 88 3.00 -10.86 -14.08
C LEU A 88 2.89 -11.43 -15.50
N MET A 89 2.11 -10.79 -16.37
CA MET A 89 1.96 -11.19 -17.77
C MET A 89 3.26 -10.98 -18.57
N ASP A 90 4.04 -9.96 -18.23
CA ASP A 90 5.31 -9.62 -18.89
C ASP A 90 6.51 -10.42 -18.35
N GLY A 91 6.31 -11.37 -17.43
CA GLY A 91 7.36 -12.24 -16.90
C GLY A 91 8.08 -11.71 -15.65
N GLY A 92 7.51 -10.71 -14.97
CA GLY A 92 8.03 -10.13 -13.73
C GLY A 92 8.51 -8.68 -13.89
N GLU A 93 8.99 -8.09 -12.78
CA GLU A 93 9.69 -6.79 -12.86
C GLU A 93 11.01 -6.99 -13.62
N LYS A 94 11.25 -6.18 -14.65
CA LYS A 94 12.55 -6.09 -15.34
C LYS A 94 13.65 -5.55 -14.43
#